data_AF-A0A1I7UFR5-F1
#
_entry.id   AF-A0A1I7UFR5-F1
#
_cell.length_a   1.000
_cell.length_b   1.000
_cell.length_c   1.000
_cell.angle_alpha   90.00
_cell.angle_beta   90.00
_cell.angle_gamma   90.00
#
_symmetry.space_group_name_H-M   'P 1'
#
loop_
_entity.id
_entity.type
_entity.pdbx_description
1 polymer ?
#
loop_
_entity_poly.entity_id
_entity_poly.type
_entity_poly.pdbx_seq_one_letter_code
_entity_poly.pdbx_strand_id
1 'polypeptide(L)'
;MVVYLITSSRPEIQYQSLKDVEEGESIKLLENEETQEVKCCSNKQSFQKKSYILLVFLLTATSFPVILPATFARPLITIGTGVLMLISDDNLVLSNPFLTYIGDISYSLYLIHWPIYAYWKLTCEGDEYLLLCALLASIILAILTYETYEKWYLKLSSTSIGLIVVTIFFLNIVLIHKDEITDHIDSIGRNVSNLDNVTEEMTLDDAARLNHRWSIYDRKFLRVPSCVYETKSHLGWCRHTGLSPSGKYKMAIIGNSWTANHARMFYQECGYKAKSILQGAAFGCEALYPSGQTELCKGNFTHFEERMRKEKPDMAFIFTRFMSVGDPFPKGVNSFEKDPIYQTMKEQMLKFISNIKYKLYILDAIPRINRKIIEEIVPFFRNNTDLVKIDNLLIRPDNFEMARKRYAQLMKDCNGKCIMVDYMPEFYNNSTNTFRYFDDRGFSYWTDPLHLSPHGIEHIRHVWTDICTNL
;
A
#
# COMPACT_ATOMS: atom_id res chain seq x y z
N MET A 1 -33.76 -10.33 -9.01
CA MET A 1 -33.64 -11.70 -8.47
C MET A 1 -34.94 -12.27 -7.89
N VAL A 2 -35.73 -11.51 -7.12
CA VAL A 2 -37.01 -12.04 -6.54
C VAL A 2 -38.13 -12.22 -7.60
N VAL A 3 -38.16 -11.38 -8.64
CA VAL A 3 -39.22 -11.42 -9.68
C VAL A 3 -39.08 -12.63 -10.63
N TYR A 4 -37.87 -13.12 -10.86
CA TYR A 4 -37.60 -14.23 -11.80
C TYR A 4 -38.06 -15.61 -11.28
N LEU A 5 -38.30 -15.73 -9.97
CA LEU A 5 -38.71 -17.00 -9.34
C LEU A 5 -40.22 -17.26 -9.39
N ILE A 6 -41.04 -16.26 -9.78
CA ILE A 6 -42.51 -16.37 -9.72
C ILE A 6 -43.12 -16.80 -11.06
N THR A 7 -42.38 -16.66 -12.17
CA THR A 7 -42.88 -16.95 -13.53
C THR A 7 -42.79 -18.42 -13.95
N SER A 8 -42.15 -19.30 -13.16
CA SER A 8 -41.87 -20.71 -13.55
C SER A 8 -42.98 -21.71 -13.22
N SER A 9 -44.13 -21.30 -12.68
CA SER A 9 -45.19 -22.22 -12.23
C SER A 9 -46.51 -22.01 -12.97
N ARG A 10 -46.66 -22.65 -14.14
CA ARG A 10 -47.98 -23.03 -14.68
C ARG A 10 -47.98 -24.51 -15.09
N PRO A 11 -49.00 -25.30 -14.71
CA PRO A 11 -49.10 -26.72 -15.05
C PRO A 11 -49.70 -26.93 -16.46
N GLU A 12 -49.22 -27.96 -17.15
CA GLU A 12 -49.79 -28.50 -18.40
C GLU A 12 -51.18 -29.11 -18.14
N ILE A 13 -52.16 -28.78 -18.98
CA ILE A 13 -53.50 -29.38 -18.97
C ILE A 13 -53.60 -30.39 -20.11
N GLN A 14 -53.88 -31.65 -19.75
CA GLN A 14 -54.12 -32.77 -20.66
C GLN A 14 -55.59 -32.79 -21.11
N TYR A 15 -55.83 -32.88 -22.42
CA TYR A 15 -57.17 -32.98 -23.01
C TYR A 15 -57.71 -34.42 -22.99
N GLN A 16 -58.98 -34.60 -22.61
CA GLN A 16 -59.74 -35.81 -22.95
C GLN A 16 -61.20 -35.48 -23.29
N SER A 17 -61.69 -36.12 -24.34
CA SER A 17 -62.94 -35.91 -25.07
C SER A 17 -64.22 -36.28 -24.32
N LEU A 18 -65.36 -35.67 -24.67
CA LEU A 18 -66.57 -36.38 -25.12
C LEU A 18 -67.65 -35.41 -25.64
N LYS A 19 -68.42 -35.94 -26.59
CA LYS A 19 -69.41 -35.30 -27.47
C LYS A 19 -70.79 -35.13 -26.83
N ASP A 20 -71.61 -34.35 -27.56
CA ASP A 20 -73.08 -34.31 -27.60
C ASP A 20 -73.79 -33.36 -26.63
N VAL A 21 -73.95 -32.07 -27.01
CA VAL A 21 -75.21 -31.28 -26.99
C VAL A 21 -75.04 -30.05 -27.91
N GLU A 22 -75.08 -30.23 -29.23
CA GLU A 22 -75.14 -29.09 -30.17
C GLU A 22 -76.60 -28.70 -30.44
N GLU A 23 -76.94 -27.44 -30.18
CA GLU A 23 -77.73 -26.52 -31.04
C GLU A 23 -78.32 -25.33 -30.24
N GLY A 24 -78.38 -25.41 -28.91
CA GLY A 24 -78.72 -24.26 -28.04
C GLY A 24 -77.52 -23.54 -27.42
N GLU A 25 -76.36 -24.20 -27.42
CA GLU A 25 -75.13 -23.73 -26.75
C GLU A 25 -74.25 -22.86 -27.67
N SER A 26 -74.32 -23.07 -28.98
CA SER A 26 -73.51 -22.37 -29.99
C SER A 26 -73.83 -20.87 -30.09
N ILE A 27 -75.09 -20.46 -29.89
CA ILE A 27 -75.47 -19.03 -29.90
C ILE A 27 -75.02 -18.33 -28.61
N LYS A 28 -75.09 -19.02 -27.45
CA LYS A 28 -74.59 -18.49 -26.17
C LYS A 28 -73.06 -18.52 -26.06
N LEU A 29 -72.39 -19.46 -26.73
CA LEU A 29 -70.94 -19.52 -26.82
C LEU A 29 -70.39 -18.40 -27.70
N LEU A 30 -71.03 -18.08 -28.83
CA LEU A 30 -70.65 -16.94 -29.66
C LEU A 30 -70.86 -15.59 -28.96
N GLU A 31 -71.98 -15.40 -28.25
CA GLU A 31 -72.21 -14.19 -27.44
C GLU A 31 -71.23 -14.08 -26.26
N ASN A 32 -70.89 -15.20 -25.61
CA ASN A 32 -69.91 -15.22 -24.52
C ASN A 32 -68.48 -15.05 -25.02
N GLU A 33 -68.09 -15.61 -26.16
CA GLU A 33 -66.77 -15.42 -26.77
C GLU A 33 -66.59 -13.96 -27.23
N GLU A 34 -67.57 -13.35 -27.89
CA GLU A 34 -67.50 -11.92 -28.24
C GLU A 34 -67.44 -11.03 -26.99
N THR A 35 -68.25 -11.33 -25.96
CA THR A 35 -68.24 -10.55 -24.71
C THR A 35 -66.94 -10.76 -23.91
N GLN A 36 -66.35 -11.96 -23.95
CA GLN A 36 -65.13 -12.33 -23.23
C GLN A 36 -63.88 -11.84 -23.97
N GLU A 37 -63.86 -11.82 -25.30
CA GLU A 37 -62.84 -11.17 -26.12
C GLU A 37 -62.85 -9.65 -25.94
N VAL A 38 -64.03 -9.00 -25.97
CA VAL A 38 -64.16 -7.55 -25.72
C VAL A 38 -63.69 -7.19 -24.30
N LYS A 39 -64.01 -8.02 -23.30
CA LYS A 39 -63.60 -7.80 -21.91
C LYS A 39 -62.11 -8.09 -21.68
N CYS A 40 -61.53 -9.07 -22.40
CA CYS A 40 -60.09 -9.38 -22.35
C CYS A 40 -59.26 -8.28 -23.05
N CYS A 41 -59.68 -7.81 -24.23
CA CYS A 41 -59.07 -6.68 -24.93
C CYS A 41 -59.17 -5.36 -24.12
N SER A 42 -60.32 -5.09 -23.49
CA SER A 42 -60.51 -3.92 -22.62
C SER A 42 -59.62 -3.94 -21.37
N ASN A 43 -59.49 -5.11 -20.72
CA ASN A 43 -58.56 -5.27 -19.60
C ASN A 43 -57.10 -5.11 -20.04
N LYS A 44 -56.70 -5.72 -21.17
CA LYS A 44 -55.34 -5.60 -21.72
C LYS A 44 -55.00 -4.14 -22.02
N GLN A 45 -55.91 -3.38 -22.65
CA GLN A 45 -55.74 -1.96 -22.91
C GLN A 45 -55.69 -1.09 -21.63
N SER A 46 -56.42 -1.48 -20.58
CA SER A 46 -56.40 -0.83 -19.26
C SER A 46 -55.06 -1.04 -18.52
N PHE A 47 -54.48 -2.24 -18.58
CA PHE A 47 -53.16 -2.53 -18.02
C PHE A 47 -52.03 -1.78 -18.75
N GLN A 48 -52.10 -1.68 -20.07
CA GLN A 48 -51.13 -0.91 -20.87
C GLN A 48 -51.14 0.59 -20.49
N LYS A 49 -52.33 1.21 -20.36
CA LYS A 49 -52.46 2.61 -19.91
C LYS A 49 -51.89 2.84 -18.51
N LYS A 50 -52.14 1.91 -17.57
CA LYS A 50 -51.58 1.97 -16.21
C LYS A 50 -50.05 1.85 -16.21
N SER A 51 -49.49 1.03 -17.09
CA SER A 51 -48.03 0.90 -17.26
C SER A 51 -47.38 2.20 -17.73
N TYR A 52 -47.97 2.90 -18.71
CA TYR A 52 -47.45 4.20 -19.18
C TYR A 52 -47.55 5.29 -18.11
N ILE A 53 -48.65 5.33 -17.36
CA ILE A 53 -48.83 6.28 -16.24
C ILE A 53 -47.76 6.04 -15.17
N LEU A 54 -47.53 4.77 -14.80
CA LEU A 54 -46.51 4.41 -13.83
C LEU A 54 -45.10 4.73 -14.34
N LEU A 55 -44.80 4.48 -15.62
CA LEU A 55 -43.53 4.85 -16.24
C LEU A 55 -43.28 6.36 -16.20
N VAL A 56 -44.27 7.18 -16.59
CA VAL A 56 -44.17 8.65 -16.57
C VAL A 56 -43.98 9.14 -15.14
N PHE A 57 -44.68 8.56 -14.16
CA PHE A 57 -44.49 8.87 -12.75
C PHE A 57 -43.06 8.56 -12.28
N LEU A 58 -42.52 7.38 -12.60
CA LEU A 58 -41.16 6.99 -12.23
C LEU A 58 -40.09 7.85 -12.91
N LEU A 59 -40.25 8.18 -14.19
CA LEU A 59 -39.35 9.07 -14.93
C LEU A 59 -39.38 10.49 -14.37
N THR A 60 -40.57 11.00 -14.04
CA THR A 60 -40.72 12.33 -13.43
C THR A 60 -40.09 12.35 -12.04
N ALA A 61 -40.34 11.34 -11.21
CA ALA A 61 -39.78 11.23 -9.87
C ALA A 61 -38.25 11.13 -9.86
N THR A 62 -37.64 10.51 -10.87
CA THR A 62 -36.17 10.37 -11.01
C THR A 62 -35.52 11.57 -11.67
N SER A 63 -36.22 12.28 -12.56
CA SER A 63 -35.71 13.47 -13.25
C SER A 63 -35.96 14.78 -12.48
N PHE A 64 -36.73 14.72 -11.39
CA PHE A 64 -37.05 15.91 -10.62
C PHE A 64 -35.81 16.40 -9.85
N PRO A 65 -35.47 17.71 -9.90
CA PRO A 65 -34.24 18.25 -9.32
C PRO A 65 -34.26 18.36 -7.78
N VAL A 66 -35.20 17.69 -7.10
CA VAL A 66 -35.33 17.70 -5.64
C VAL A 66 -34.80 16.39 -5.08
N ILE A 67 -33.86 16.51 -4.14
CA ILE A 67 -33.23 15.36 -3.48
C ILE A 67 -34.25 14.72 -2.53
N LEU A 68 -34.90 13.65 -2.99
CA LEU A 68 -35.75 12.83 -2.13
C LEU A 68 -34.87 12.05 -1.13
N PRO A 69 -35.32 11.86 0.13
CA PRO A 69 -34.58 11.04 1.09
C PRO A 69 -34.38 9.61 0.59
N ALA A 70 -33.13 9.13 0.65
CA ALA A 70 -32.76 7.81 0.11
C ALA A 70 -33.53 6.63 0.74
N THR A 71 -33.99 6.78 1.97
CA THR A 71 -34.80 5.80 2.70
C THR A 71 -36.18 5.57 2.08
N PHE A 72 -36.74 6.59 1.42
CA PHE A 72 -38.04 6.51 0.76
C PHE A 72 -37.91 6.33 -0.76
N ALA A 73 -36.97 7.01 -1.39
CA ALA A 73 -36.79 6.95 -2.84
C ALA A 73 -36.36 5.55 -3.32
N ARG A 74 -35.45 4.87 -2.60
CA ARG A 74 -34.94 3.56 -3.04
C ARG A 74 -36.02 2.47 -3.05
N PRO A 75 -36.82 2.26 -1.97
CA PRO A 75 -37.91 1.30 -2.02
C PRO A 75 -38.97 1.66 -3.06
N LEU A 76 -39.36 2.94 -3.16
CA LEU A 76 -40.38 3.41 -4.09
C LEU A 76 -40.01 3.12 -5.55
N ILE A 77 -38.80 3.49 -5.98
CA ILE A 77 -38.33 3.25 -7.34
C ILE A 77 -38.12 1.76 -7.59
N THR A 78 -37.59 1.01 -6.63
CA THR A 78 -37.34 -0.44 -6.80
C THR A 78 -38.64 -1.23 -6.92
N ILE A 79 -39.59 -1.00 -6.01
CA ILE A 79 -40.91 -1.66 -6.02
C ILE A 79 -41.70 -1.19 -7.25
N GLY A 80 -41.69 0.11 -7.54
CA GLY A 80 -42.37 0.67 -8.71
C GLY A 80 -41.85 0.09 -10.02
N THR A 81 -40.53 -0.06 -10.16
CA THR A 81 -39.91 -0.69 -11.34
C THR A 81 -40.24 -2.19 -11.42
N GLY A 82 -40.26 -2.90 -10.29
CA GLY A 82 -40.67 -4.30 -10.25
C GLY A 82 -42.15 -4.51 -10.63
N VAL A 83 -43.04 -3.64 -10.16
CA VAL A 83 -44.46 -3.63 -10.54
C VAL A 83 -44.64 -3.27 -12.02
N LEU A 84 -43.85 -2.32 -12.52
CA LEU A 84 -43.85 -1.95 -13.93
C LEU A 84 -43.44 -3.14 -14.82
N MET A 85 -42.38 -3.86 -14.45
CA MET A 85 -41.94 -5.07 -15.16
C MET A 85 -43.04 -6.15 -15.20
N LEU A 86 -43.78 -6.35 -14.11
CA LEU A 86 -44.87 -7.34 -14.04
C LEU A 86 -46.10 -6.97 -14.89
N ILE A 87 -46.40 -5.68 -15.06
CA ILE A 87 -47.59 -5.21 -15.79
C ILE A 87 -47.29 -4.98 -17.28
N SER A 88 -46.01 -5.02 -17.67
CA SER A 88 -45.55 -4.60 -19.01
C SER A 88 -45.34 -5.72 -20.03
N ASP A 89 -45.61 -6.98 -19.69
CA ASP A 89 -45.37 -8.17 -20.52
C ASP A 89 -45.91 -8.08 -21.97
N ASP A 90 -46.97 -7.29 -22.20
CA ASP A 90 -47.65 -7.12 -23.50
C ASP A 90 -47.58 -5.68 -24.08
N ASN A 91 -46.64 -4.84 -23.65
CA ASN A 91 -46.52 -3.45 -24.13
C ASN A 91 -45.60 -3.31 -25.35
N LEU A 92 -46.12 -2.77 -26.46
CA LEU A 92 -45.36 -2.54 -27.70
C LEU A 92 -44.09 -1.68 -27.53
N VAL A 93 -44.11 -0.70 -26.61
CA VAL A 93 -42.98 0.23 -26.39
C VAL A 93 -41.98 -0.34 -25.38
N LEU A 94 -42.46 -0.87 -24.25
CA LEU A 94 -41.61 -1.36 -23.16
C LEU A 94 -41.00 -2.75 -23.46
N SER A 95 -41.69 -3.57 -24.27
CA SER A 95 -41.19 -4.86 -24.74
C SER A 95 -40.45 -4.76 -26.09
N ASN A 96 -39.97 -3.55 -26.45
CA ASN A 96 -39.16 -3.38 -27.65
C ASN A 96 -37.83 -4.14 -27.49
N PRO A 97 -37.44 -5.01 -28.44
CA PRO A 97 -36.21 -5.81 -28.36
C PRO A 97 -34.94 -4.99 -28.08
N PHE A 98 -34.87 -3.75 -28.57
CA PHE A 98 -33.74 -2.85 -28.32
C PHE A 98 -33.67 -2.39 -26.85
N LEU A 99 -34.81 -2.01 -26.27
CA LEU A 99 -34.87 -1.57 -24.87
C LEU A 99 -34.64 -2.75 -23.92
N THR A 100 -35.16 -3.94 -24.26
CA THR A 100 -34.87 -5.17 -23.53
C THR A 100 -33.38 -5.48 -23.56
N TYR A 101 -32.73 -5.36 -24.73
CA TYR A 101 -31.29 -5.59 -24.86
C TYR A 101 -30.43 -4.61 -24.03
N ILE A 102 -30.78 -3.33 -24.01
CA ILE A 102 -30.14 -2.34 -23.12
C ILE A 102 -30.33 -2.73 -21.65
N GLY A 103 -31.53 -3.17 -21.28
CA GLY A 103 -31.84 -3.68 -19.95
C GLY A 103 -30.98 -4.89 -19.58
N ASP A 104 -30.82 -5.83 -20.50
CA ASP A 104 -30.05 -7.05 -20.28
C ASP A 104 -28.55 -6.76 -20.06
N ILE A 105 -27.97 -5.81 -20.82
CA ILE A 105 -26.56 -5.41 -20.64
C ILE A 105 -26.36 -4.54 -19.38
N SER A 106 -27.42 -3.93 -18.86
CA SER A 106 -27.33 -2.90 -17.81
C SER A 106 -26.61 -3.39 -16.55
N TYR A 107 -26.74 -4.67 -16.20
CA TYR A 107 -26.05 -5.25 -15.04
C TYR A 107 -24.54 -5.30 -15.24
N SER A 108 -24.09 -5.86 -16.37
CA SER A 108 -22.68 -5.87 -16.77
C SER A 108 -22.10 -4.45 -16.87
N LEU A 109 -22.85 -3.50 -17.44
CA LEU A 109 -22.44 -2.10 -17.53
C LEU A 109 -22.32 -1.45 -16.14
N TYR A 110 -23.26 -1.71 -15.24
CA TYR A 110 -23.23 -1.20 -13.87
C TYR A 110 -21.96 -1.62 -13.13
N LEU A 111 -21.51 -2.87 -13.30
CA LEU A 111 -20.28 -3.36 -12.66
C LEU A 111 -19.00 -2.77 -13.28
N ILE A 112 -18.98 -2.59 -14.60
CA ILE A 112 -17.76 -2.27 -15.35
C ILE A 112 -17.48 -0.76 -15.45
N HIS A 113 -18.53 0.07 -15.58
CA HIS A 113 -18.34 1.50 -15.87
C HIS A 113 -17.63 2.25 -14.74
N TRP A 114 -17.86 1.89 -13.47
CA TRP A 114 -17.30 2.63 -12.35
C TRP A 114 -15.79 2.43 -12.18
N PRO A 115 -15.24 1.19 -12.21
CA PRO A 115 -13.79 0.98 -12.25
C PRO A 115 -13.09 1.70 -13.40
N ILE A 116 -13.68 1.69 -14.61
CA ILE A 116 -13.11 2.36 -15.78
C ILE A 116 -13.12 3.88 -15.59
N TYR A 117 -14.23 4.45 -15.09
CA TYR A 117 -14.31 5.87 -14.78
C TYR A 117 -13.30 6.27 -13.69
N ALA A 118 -13.15 5.47 -12.63
CA ALA A 118 -12.17 5.72 -11.58
C ALA A 118 -10.74 5.69 -12.12
N TYR A 119 -10.41 4.73 -12.99
CA TYR A 119 -9.10 4.64 -13.64
C TYR A 119 -8.79 5.87 -14.48
N TRP A 120 -9.73 6.31 -15.33
CA TRP A 120 -9.61 7.56 -16.11
C TRP A 120 -9.37 8.76 -15.19
N LYS A 121 -10.17 8.89 -14.12
CA LYS A 121 -10.08 10.02 -13.20
C LYS A 121 -8.73 10.09 -12.48
N LEU A 122 -8.12 8.95 -12.17
CA LEU A 122 -6.84 8.87 -11.46
C LEU A 122 -5.63 9.03 -12.39
N THR A 123 -5.75 8.67 -13.67
CA THR A 123 -4.60 8.56 -14.59
C THR A 123 -4.55 9.70 -15.60
N CYS A 124 -5.70 10.28 -15.97
CA CYS A 124 -5.84 11.11 -17.17
C CYS A 124 -6.24 12.57 -16.88
N GLU A 125 -6.11 13.04 -15.63
CA GLU A 125 -6.25 14.44 -15.17
C GLU A 125 -7.45 15.26 -15.73
N GLY A 126 -8.54 14.60 -16.15
CA GLY A 126 -9.76 15.28 -16.61
C GLY A 126 -9.88 15.52 -18.12
N ASP A 127 -9.08 14.87 -18.98
CA ASP A 127 -9.23 14.95 -20.44
C ASP A 127 -10.61 14.42 -20.91
N GLU A 128 -11.40 15.29 -21.54
CA GLU A 128 -12.76 15.02 -22.03
C GLU A 128 -12.82 13.99 -23.16
N TYR A 129 -11.80 13.93 -24.04
CA TYR A 129 -11.74 12.92 -25.10
C TYR A 129 -11.49 11.53 -24.52
N LEU A 130 -10.62 11.43 -23.52
CA LEU A 130 -10.37 10.18 -22.82
C LEU A 130 -11.57 9.73 -21.98
N LEU A 131 -12.40 10.66 -21.50
CA LEU A 131 -13.68 10.33 -20.85
C LEU A 131 -14.66 9.68 -21.82
N LEU A 132 -14.79 10.22 -23.03
CA LEU A 132 -15.62 9.65 -24.07
C LEU A 132 -15.13 8.24 -24.45
N CYS A 133 -13.81 8.07 -24.62
CA CYS A 133 -13.20 6.75 -24.86
C CYS A 133 -13.48 5.77 -23.71
N ALA A 134 -13.38 6.21 -22.45
CA ALA A 134 -13.68 5.40 -21.28
C ALA A 134 -15.15 4.97 -21.22
N LEU A 135 -16.08 5.86 -21.58
CA LEU A 135 -17.52 5.55 -21.67
C LEU A 135 -17.79 4.50 -22.75
N LEU A 136 -17.25 4.70 -23.96
CA LEU A 136 -17.39 3.76 -25.08
C LEU A 136 -16.77 2.39 -24.73
N ALA A 137 -15.59 2.38 -24.13
CA ALA A 137 -14.94 1.16 -23.66
C ALA A 137 -15.81 0.43 -22.63
N SER A 138 -16.45 1.14 -21.70
CA SER A 138 -17.36 0.56 -20.72
C SER A 138 -18.56 -0.13 -21.38
N ILE A 139 -19.16 0.50 -22.39
CA ILE A 139 -20.30 -0.08 -23.14
C ILE A 139 -19.85 -1.31 -23.93
N ILE A 140 -18.74 -1.23 -24.65
CA ILE A 140 -18.20 -2.35 -25.43
C ILE A 140 -17.88 -3.54 -24.52
N LEU A 141 -17.19 -3.30 -23.39
CA LEU A 141 -16.87 -4.35 -22.43
C LEU A 141 -18.12 -4.94 -21.77
N ALA A 142 -19.14 -4.13 -21.51
CA ALA A 142 -20.41 -4.62 -20.99
C ALA A 142 -21.12 -5.54 -21.99
N ILE A 143 -21.18 -5.16 -23.28
CA ILE A 143 -21.72 -6.01 -24.35
C ILE A 143 -20.93 -7.32 -24.44
N LEU A 144 -19.60 -7.26 -24.47
CA LEU A 144 -18.75 -8.45 -24.54
C LEU A 144 -18.99 -9.36 -23.34
N THR A 145 -19.05 -8.81 -22.13
CA THR A 145 -19.27 -9.59 -20.90
C THR A 145 -20.65 -10.21 -20.89
N TYR A 146 -21.67 -9.47 -21.32
CA TYR A 146 -23.04 -9.98 -21.40
C TYR A 146 -23.16 -11.14 -22.41
N GLU A 147 -22.67 -10.93 -23.64
CA GLU A 147 -22.77 -11.92 -24.73
C GLU A 147 -21.96 -13.19 -24.46
N THR A 148 -20.78 -13.06 -23.84
CA THR A 148 -19.87 -14.20 -23.64
C THR A 148 -20.04 -14.85 -22.27
N TYR A 149 -20.00 -14.08 -21.19
CA TYR A 149 -19.96 -14.60 -19.83
C TYR A 149 -21.35 -14.70 -19.21
N GLU A 150 -22.15 -13.64 -19.26
CA GLU A 150 -23.45 -13.59 -18.57
C GLU A 150 -24.44 -14.62 -19.15
N LYS A 151 -24.61 -14.65 -20.48
CA LYS A 151 -25.47 -15.63 -21.16
C LYS A 151 -25.03 -17.08 -20.94
N TRP A 152 -23.73 -17.32 -20.76
CA TRP A 152 -23.19 -18.65 -20.46
C TRP A 152 -23.43 -19.02 -18.99
N TYR A 153 -23.09 -18.12 -18.07
CA TYR A 153 -23.23 -18.29 -16.62
C TYR A 153 -24.67 -18.58 -16.20
N LEU A 154 -25.65 -17.88 -16.80
CA LEU A 154 -27.07 -18.08 -16.50
C LEU A 154 -27.60 -19.48 -16.86
N LYS A 155 -26.88 -20.25 -17.69
CA LYS A 155 -27.23 -21.62 -18.08
C LYS A 155 -26.58 -22.68 -17.19
N LEU A 156 -25.73 -22.30 -16.25
CA LEU A 156 -24.98 -23.24 -15.41
C LEU A 156 -25.81 -23.72 -14.21
N SER A 157 -25.49 -24.92 -13.74
CA SER A 157 -26.04 -25.45 -12.49
C SER A 157 -25.46 -24.71 -11.27
N SER A 158 -26.21 -24.66 -10.16
CA SER A 158 -25.77 -24.00 -8.92
C SER A 158 -24.43 -24.54 -8.39
N THR A 159 -24.16 -25.84 -8.58
CA THR A 159 -22.88 -26.45 -8.21
C THR A 159 -21.72 -25.90 -9.04
N SER A 160 -21.91 -25.76 -10.36
CA SER A 160 -20.89 -25.22 -11.25
C SER A 160 -20.57 -23.76 -10.92
N ILE A 161 -21.60 -22.98 -10.60
CA ILE A 161 -21.47 -21.59 -10.13
C ILE A 161 -20.66 -21.54 -8.83
N GLY A 162 -20.97 -22.40 -7.86
CA GLY A 162 -20.23 -22.48 -6.60
C GLY A 162 -18.73 -22.74 -6.81
N LEU A 163 -18.38 -23.67 -7.71
CA LEU A 163 -16.98 -23.98 -8.03
C LEU A 163 -16.26 -22.80 -8.69
N ILE A 164 -16.91 -22.10 -9.63
CA ILE A 164 -16.34 -20.91 -10.27
C ILE A 164 -16.08 -19.83 -9.23
N VAL A 165 -17.04 -19.55 -8.35
CA VAL A 165 -16.91 -18.55 -7.29
C VAL A 165 -15.73 -18.87 -6.38
N VAL A 166 -15.63 -20.10 -5.87
CA VAL A 166 -14.51 -20.53 -5.01
C VAL A 166 -13.17 -20.39 -5.73
N THR A 167 -13.10 -20.77 -7.01
CA THR A 167 -11.88 -20.66 -7.82
C THR A 167 -11.46 -19.21 -8.01
N ILE A 168 -12.39 -18.32 -8.36
CA ILE A 168 -12.12 -16.90 -8.53
C ILE A 168 -11.69 -16.27 -7.20
N PHE A 169 -12.34 -16.60 -6.08
CA PHE A 169 -11.92 -16.13 -4.76
C PHE A 169 -10.49 -16.58 -4.41
N PHE A 170 -10.17 -17.85 -4.67
CA PHE A 170 -8.82 -18.37 -4.46
C PHE A 170 -7.79 -17.64 -5.32
N LEU A 171 -8.06 -17.45 -6.62
CA LEU A 171 -7.18 -16.71 -7.52
C LEU A 171 -6.99 -15.24 -7.08
N ASN A 172 -8.04 -14.60 -6.57
CA ASN A 172 -7.92 -13.25 -5.98
C ASN A 172 -7.01 -13.24 -4.75
N ILE A 173 -7.14 -14.22 -3.85
CA ILE A 173 -6.25 -14.34 -2.69
C ILE A 173 -4.79 -14.53 -3.15
N VAL A 174 -4.56 -15.41 -4.14
CA VAL A 174 -3.22 -15.63 -4.70
C VAL A 174 -2.66 -14.36 -5.35
N LEU A 175 -3.49 -13.59 -6.07
CA LEU A 175 -3.06 -12.33 -6.68
C LEU A 175 -2.76 -11.25 -5.62
N ILE A 176 -3.60 -11.12 -4.59
CA ILE A 176 -3.41 -10.18 -3.48
C ILE A 176 -2.13 -10.49 -2.71
N HIS A 177 -1.85 -11.76 -2.47
CA HIS A 177 -0.66 -12.21 -1.73
C HIS A 177 0.49 -12.65 -2.65
N LYS A 178 0.44 -12.31 -3.96
CA LYS A 178 1.43 -12.78 -4.94
C LYS A 178 2.85 -12.48 -4.50
N ASP A 179 3.10 -11.27 -4.04
CA ASP A 179 4.43 -10.85 -3.63
C ASP A 179 4.89 -11.60 -2.37
N GLU A 180 4.02 -11.80 -1.38
CA GLU A 180 4.35 -12.57 -0.17
C GLU A 180 4.57 -14.06 -0.45
N ILE A 181 3.79 -14.64 -1.35
CA ILE A 181 3.95 -16.02 -1.81
C ILE A 181 5.27 -16.16 -2.56
N THR A 182 5.55 -15.21 -3.46
CA THR A 182 6.82 -15.14 -4.19
C THR A 182 7.96 -15.09 -3.17
N ASP A 183 7.91 -14.20 -2.17
CA ASP A 183 8.90 -14.10 -1.08
C ASP A 183 9.14 -15.41 -0.36
N HIS A 184 8.07 -16.12 -0.06
CA HIS A 184 8.18 -17.37 0.68
C HIS A 184 8.87 -18.41 -0.18
N ILE A 185 8.46 -18.58 -1.44
CA ILE A 185 9.08 -19.51 -2.39
C ILE A 185 10.56 -19.17 -2.56
N ASP A 186 10.82 -17.89 -2.81
CA ASP A 186 12.12 -17.29 -2.92
C ASP A 186 13.00 -17.53 -1.69
N SER A 187 12.42 -17.47 -0.48
CA SER A 187 13.15 -17.68 0.78
C SER A 187 13.51 -19.13 1.07
N ILE A 188 12.85 -20.10 0.42
CA ILE A 188 13.13 -21.52 0.61
C ILE A 188 14.48 -21.84 -0.06
N GLY A 189 15.50 -22.09 0.76
CA GLY A 189 16.86 -22.39 0.31
C GLY A 189 17.84 -21.20 0.38
N ARG A 190 17.44 -20.03 0.90
CA ARG A 190 18.32 -18.85 0.98
C ARG A 190 19.33 -18.93 2.12
N ASN A 191 20.57 -18.56 1.80
CA ASN A 191 21.59 -18.23 2.79
C ASN A 191 21.24 -16.87 3.42
N VAL A 192 21.09 -16.81 4.74
CA VAL A 192 20.63 -15.63 5.49
C VAL A 192 21.68 -14.50 5.53
N SER A 193 22.87 -14.74 4.95
CA SER A 193 24.03 -13.87 4.99
C SER A 193 23.81 -12.54 4.26
N ASN A 194 23.37 -12.56 3.00
CA ASN A 194 23.13 -11.35 2.20
C ASN A 194 21.68 -10.83 2.40
N LEU A 195 21.52 -9.52 2.51
CA LEU A 195 20.23 -8.84 2.73
C LEU A 195 19.54 -8.40 1.45
N ASP A 196 20.27 -8.16 0.36
CA ASP A 196 19.75 -7.51 -0.85
C ASP A 196 19.29 -8.46 -1.96
N ASN A 197 19.87 -9.66 -2.02
CA ASN A 197 19.70 -10.65 -3.08
C ASN A 197 19.98 -10.12 -4.49
N VAL A 198 20.82 -9.10 -4.64
CA VAL A 198 21.21 -8.58 -5.95
C VAL A 198 22.24 -9.53 -6.56
N THR A 199 22.04 -9.95 -7.82
CA THR A 199 22.98 -10.80 -8.57
C THR A 199 23.53 -10.05 -9.78
N GLU A 200 24.62 -10.55 -10.38
CA GLU A 200 25.28 -9.91 -11.52
C GLU A 200 24.42 -9.90 -12.80
N GLU A 201 23.57 -10.91 -12.99
CA GLU A 201 22.74 -11.09 -14.19
C GLU A 201 21.45 -10.24 -14.21
N MET A 202 21.21 -9.43 -13.17
CA MET A 202 19.99 -8.64 -13.06
C MET A 202 19.96 -7.44 -14.00
N THR A 203 18.77 -7.17 -14.55
CA THR A 203 18.48 -6.11 -15.52
C THR A 203 17.97 -4.82 -14.84
N LEU A 204 17.81 -3.75 -15.62
CA LEU A 204 17.13 -2.52 -15.16
C LEU A 204 15.69 -2.77 -14.70
N ASP A 205 14.99 -3.75 -15.26
CA ASP A 205 13.63 -4.10 -14.85
C ASP A 205 13.64 -4.77 -13.46
N ASP A 206 14.67 -5.56 -13.18
CA ASP A 206 14.90 -6.13 -11.85
C ASP A 206 15.24 -5.03 -10.84
N ALA A 207 16.04 -4.03 -11.23
CA ALA A 207 16.32 -2.86 -10.40
C ALA A 207 15.06 -2.06 -10.08
N ALA A 208 14.19 -1.81 -11.06
CA ALA A 208 12.93 -1.10 -10.83
C ALA A 208 12.04 -1.89 -9.86
N ARG A 209 11.91 -3.20 -10.08
CA ARG A 209 11.15 -4.09 -9.21
C ARG A 209 11.69 -4.09 -7.78
N LEU A 210 13.01 -4.24 -7.61
CA LEU A 210 13.64 -4.31 -6.30
C LEU A 210 13.60 -2.97 -5.56
N ASN A 211 13.85 -1.84 -6.23
CA ASN A 211 13.74 -0.50 -5.62
C ASN A 211 12.33 -0.22 -5.10
N HIS A 212 11.31 -0.52 -5.90
CA HIS A 212 9.91 -0.36 -5.52
C HIS A 212 9.55 -1.29 -4.35
N ARG A 213 9.93 -2.56 -4.46
CA ARG A 213 9.72 -3.57 -3.42
C ARG A 213 10.38 -3.20 -2.10
N TRP A 214 11.62 -2.74 -2.11
CA TRP A 214 12.31 -2.30 -0.89
C TRP A 214 11.61 -1.12 -0.23
N SER A 215 11.03 -0.22 -1.03
CA SER A 215 10.26 0.92 -0.53
C SER A 215 8.92 0.51 0.08
N ILE A 216 8.18 -0.42 -0.55
CA ILE A 216 6.91 -0.94 0.01
C ILE A 216 7.15 -1.74 1.29
N TYR A 217 8.13 -2.63 1.28
CA TYR A 217 8.40 -3.53 2.40
C TYR A 217 9.38 -2.96 3.43
N ASP A 218 9.77 -1.69 3.33
CA ASP A 218 10.70 -1.01 4.23
C ASP A 218 10.44 -1.33 5.72
N ARG A 219 9.18 -1.18 6.16
CA ARG A 219 8.77 -1.46 7.55
C ARG A 219 8.96 -2.92 7.96
N LYS A 220 8.81 -3.86 7.02
CA LYS A 220 9.04 -5.30 7.25
C LYS A 220 10.51 -5.56 7.52
N PHE A 221 11.41 -4.87 6.83
CA PHE A 221 12.86 -4.99 7.02
C PHE A 221 13.36 -4.41 8.34
N LEU A 222 12.62 -3.49 8.97
CA LEU A 222 12.96 -2.96 10.30
C LEU A 222 12.75 -3.98 11.43
N ARG A 223 12.01 -5.08 11.19
CA ARG A 223 11.83 -6.14 12.18
C ARG A 223 12.95 -7.17 12.04
N VAL A 224 13.77 -7.31 13.08
CA VAL A 224 14.88 -8.27 13.10
C VAL A 224 14.46 -9.58 13.76
N PRO A 225 14.57 -10.74 13.09
CA PRO A 225 14.14 -12.02 13.66
C PRO A 225 14.89 -12.42 14.93
N SER A 226 16.16 -12.03 15.07
CA SER A 226 16.94 -12.33 16.28
C SER A 226 16.52 -11.49 17.49
N CYS A 227 15.65 -10.47 17.35
CA CYS A 227 15.27 -9.60 18.46
C CYS A 227 13.93 -9.98 19.10
N VAL A 228 13.93 -10.14 20.42
CA VAL A 228 12.71 -10.29 21.23
C VAL A 228 12.24 -8.90 21.66
N TYR A 229 11.16 -8.42 21.03
CA TYR A 229 10.62 -7.08 21.23
C TYR A 229 9.77 -6.99 22.50
N GLU A 230 9.93 -5.89 23.24
CA GLU A 230 9.14 -5.59 24.45
C GLU A 230 7.70 -5.20 24.13
N THR A 231 7.45 -4.77 22.88
CA THR A 231 6.12 -4.40 22.39
C THR A 231 5.86 -5.03 21.03
N LYS A 232 4.64 -4.89 20.50
CA LYS A 232 4.31 -5.37 19.14
C LYS A 232 5.01 -4.56 18.05
N SER A 233 5.47 -3.34 18.36
CA SER A 233 6.10 -2.42 17.41
C SER A 233 7.50 -2.88 16.98
N HIS A 234 7.85 -2.64 15.71
CA HIS A 234 9.22 -2.81 15.19
C HIS A 234 10.17 -1.72 15.68
N LEU A 235 9.60 -0.60 16.15
CA LEU A 235 10.31 0.52 16.76
C LEU A 235 10.02 0.51 18.26
N GLY A 236 11.09 0.51 19.05
CA GLY A 236 11.04 0.41 20.50
C GLY A 236 12.26 -0.35 20.99
N TRP A 237 12.11 -0.99 22.14
CA TRP A 237 13.17 -1.75 22.79
C TRP A 237 13.03 -3.24 22.53
N CYS A 238 14.16 -3.90 22.29
CA CYS A 238 14.22 -5.34 22.14
C CYS A 238 15.61 -5.86 22.52
N ARG A 239 15.72 -7.16 22.76
CA ARG A 239 17.00 -7.82 23.05
C ARG A 239 17.26 -8.94 22.07
N HIS A 240 18.46 -8.99 21.50
CA HIS A 240 18.82 -10.05 20.56
C HIS A 240 19.08 -11.39 21.27
N THR A 241 18.74 -12.48 20.59
CA THR A 241 18.93 -13.87 21.00
C THR A 241 19.81 -14.61 19.97
N GLY A 242 20.18 -15.87 20.26
CA GLY A 242 21.03 -16.67 19.37
C GLY A 242 22.48 -16.18 19.26
N LEU A 243 22.94 -15.38 20.22
CA LEU A 243 24.33 -14.87 20.26
C LEU A 243 25.31 -15.98 20.62
N SER A 244 26.58 -15.81 20.23
CA SER A 244 27.62 -16.79 20.50
C SER A 244 27.83 -16.99 22.02
N PRO A 245 27.92 -18.23 22.52
CA PRO A 245 28.31 -18.50 23.91
C PRO A 245 29.70 -17.94 24.27
N SER A 246 30.58 -17.75 23.27
CA SER A 246 31.91 -17.15 23.45
C SER A 246 31.90 -15.62 23.44
N GLY A 247 30.73 -14.99 23.23
CA GLY A 247 30.58 -13.54 23.22
C GLY A 247 30.95 -12.93 24.57
N LYS A 248 31.72 -11.83 24.55
CA LYS A 248 32.30 -11.20 25.74
C LYS A 248 31.63 -9.90 26.11
N TYR A 249 31.20 -9.12 25.11
CA TYR A 249 30.80 -7.74 25.31
C TYR A 249 29.30 -7.56 25.47
N LYS A 250 28.90 -6.74 26.43
CA LYS A 250 27.55 -6.21 26.54
C LYS A 250 27.43 -4.99 25.62
N MET A 251 26.68 -5.10 24.53
CA MET A 251 26.54 -4.05 23.52
C MET A 251 25.15 -3.41 23.57
N ALA A 252 25.07 -2.12 23.26
CA ALA A 252 23.80 -1.42 23.06
C ALA A 252 23.78 -0.67 21.73
N ILE A 253 22.75 -0.86 20.92
CA ILE A 253 22.51 -0.07 19.70
C ILE A 253 21.28 0.81 19.93
N ILE A 254 21.43 2.13 19.77
CA ILE A 254 20.36 3.10 20.05
C ILE A 254 20.25 4.17 18.97
N GLY A 255 19.08 4.80 18.86
CA GLY A 255 18.87 5.90 17.92
C GLY A 255 17.48 5.91 17.32
N ASN A 256 17.34 6.50 16.14
CA ASN A 256 16.04 6.57 15.48
C ASN A 256 15.71 5.27 14.71
N SER A 257 14.86 5.35 13.70
CA SER A 257 14.48 4.19 12.89
C SER A 257 15.65 3.56 12.13
N TRP A 258 16.77 4.28 11.99
CA TRP A 258 18.01 3.74 11.43
C TRP A 258 18.63 2.65 12.29
N THR A 259 18.45 2.68 13.61
CA THR A 259 18.87 1.58 14.48
C THR A 259 18.20 0.26 14.08
N ALA A 260 16.88 0.28 13.83
CA ALA A 260 16.17 -0.91 13.39
C ALA A 260 16.58 -1.37 11.98
N ASN A 261 16.85 -0.41 11.09
CA ASN A 261 17.33 -0.67 9.72
C ASN A 261 18.73 -1.32 9.70
N HIS A 262 19.64 -0.91 10.59
CA HIS A 262 21.00 -1.44 10.67
C HIS A 262 21.13 -2.69 11.55
N ALA A 263 20.16 -2.94 12.43
CA ALA A 263 20.28 -3.96 13.48
C ALA A 263 20.53 -5.38 12.96
N ARG A 264 19.97 -5.75 11.80
CA ARG A 264 20.22 -7.08 11.23
C ARG A 264 21.68 -7.25 10.80
N MET A 265 22.23 -6.28 10.08
CA MET A 265 23.65 -6.28 9.69
C MET A 265 24.55 -6.19 10.92
N PHE A 266 24.25 -5.31 11.89
CA PHE A 266 25.03 -5.22 13.13
C PHE A 266 25.03 -6.56 13.89
N TYR A 267 23.89 -7.26 13.96
CA TYR A 267 23.83 -8.59 14.57
C TYR A 267 24.70 -9.61 13.82
N GLN A 268 24.69 -9.59 12.48
CA GLN A 268 25.52 -10.49 11.67
C GLN A 268 27.03 -10.21 11.86
N GLU A 269 27.42 -8.94 11.86
CA GLU A 269 28.83 -8.54 11.92
C GLU A 269 29.41 -8.51 13.34
N CYS A 270 28.64 -8.13 14.35
CA CYS A 270 29.13 -7.99 15.74
C CYS A 270 28.64 -9.10 16.68
N GLY A 271 27.64 -9.90 16.28
CA GLY A 271 26.95 -10.85 17.16
C GLY A 271 27.86 -11.92 17.77
N TYR A 272 28.92 -12.32 17.06
CA TYR A 272 29.87 -13.33 17.55
C TYR A 272 30.74 -12.83 18.71
N LYS A 273 30.89 -11.51 18.88
CA LYS A 273 31.62 -10.89 20.02
C LYS A 273 30.71 -10.48 21.16
N ALA A 274 29.40 -10.43 20.93
CA ALA A 274 28.44 -9.92 21.90
C ALA A 274 27.96 -11.01 22.86
N LYS A 275 28.08 -10.77 24.17
CA LYS A 275 27.38 -11.53 25.21
C LYS A 275 25.90 -11.19 25.25
N SER A 276 25.57 -9.91 25.01
CA SER A 276 24.19 -9.45 24.85
C SER A 276 24.16 -8.19 23.99
N ILE A 277 23.08 -8.02 23.23
CA ILE A 277 22.82 -6.81 22.44
C ILE A 277 21.45 -6.27 22.85
N LEU A 278 21.43 -5.08 23.43
CA LEU A 278 20.21 -4.31 23.65
C LEU A 278 19.98 -3.37 22.46
N GLN A 279 18.79 -3.38 21.88
CA GLN A 279 18.41 -2.46 20.81
C GLN A 279 17.33 -1.50 21.30
N GLY A 280 17.48 -0.21 21.00
CA GLY A 280 16.48 0.83 21.21
C GLY A 280 16.32 1.70 19.96
N ALA A 281 15.19 1.59 19.26
CA ALA A 281 14.89 2.37 18.07
C ALA A 281 13.67 3.27 18.28
N ALA A 282 13.75 4.54 17.92
CA ALA A 282 12.63 5.49 18.02
C ALA A 282 12.23 6.05 16.66
N PHE A 283 10.94 6.24 16.40
CA PHE A 283 10.48 6.81 15.13
C PHE A 283 10.89 8.28 15.03
N GLY A 284 11.89 8.58 14.18
CA GLY A 284 12.33 9.95 13.89
C GLY A 284 12.99 10.71 15.06
N CYS A 285 13.23 10.08 16.21
CA CYS A 285 13.80 10.75 17.39
C CYS A 285 15.28 10.39 17.58
N GLU A 286 16.14 11.40 17.64
CA GLU A 286 17.58 11.25 17.81
C GLU A 286 17.95 10.95 19.27
N ALA A 287 18.95 10.08 19.49
CA ALA A 287 19.37 9.71 20.85
C ALA A 287 20.07 10.85 21.60
N LEU A 288 20.69 11.78 20.88
CA LEU A 288 21.47 12.90 21.43
C LEU A 288 20.67 14.21 21.48
N TYR A 289 19.49 14.29 20.88
CA TYR A 289 18.69 15.51 20.89
C TYR A 289 17.21 15.19 20.66
N PRO A 290 16.25 15.81 21.40
CA PRO A 290 14.84 15.56 21.18
C PRO A 290 14.34 16.24 19.90
N SER A 291 14.36 15.48 18.80
CA SER A 291 14.03 15.97 17.44
C SER A 291 12.67 16.66 17.37
N GLY A 292 12.65 17.83 16.72
CA GLY A 292 11.47 18.69 16.59
C GLY A 292 10.89 19.19 17.91
N GLN A 293 11.54 18.94 19.05
CA GLN A 293 11.04 19.25 20.39
C GLN A 293 9.64 18.67 20.70
N THR A 294 9.26 17.59 19.99
CA THR A 294 7.98 16.92 20.18
C THR A 294 7.95 16.17 21.52
N GLU A 295 6.77 16.02 22.11
CA GLU A 295 6.64 15.31 23.40
C GLU A 295 7.09 13.84 23.29
N LEU A 296 6.81 13.21 22.15
CA LEU A 296 7.30 11.87 21.83
C LEU A 296 8.83 11.78 21.86
N CYS A 297 9.53 12.72 21.21
CA CYS A 297 10.99 12.69 21.16
C CYS A 297 11.65 13.13 22.46
N LYS A 298 11.02 14.01 23.25
CA LYS A 298 11.45 14.30 24.63
C LYS A 298 11.37 13.06 25.52
N GLY A 299 10.27 12.31 25.42
CA GLY A 299 10.12 11.04 26.13
C GLY A 299 11.19 10.00 25.73
N ASN A 300 11.43 9.82 24.43
CA ASN A 300 12.46 8.90 23.94
C ASN A 300 13.88 9.34 24.35
N PHE A 301 14.18 10.64 24.28
CA PHE A 301 15.47 11.20 24.71
C PHE A 301 15.79 10.86 26.17
N THR A 302 14.83 11.05 27.07
CA THR A 302 14.97 10.65 28.48
C THR A 302 15.10 9.13 28.61
N HIS A 303 14.27 8.37 27.90
CA HIS A 303 14.27 6.91 28.00
C HIS A 303 15.58 6.27 27.51
N PHE A 304 16.25 6.83 26.48
CA PHE A 304 17.57 6.37 26.05
C PHE A 304 18.61 6.48 27.17
N GLU A 305 18.63 7.59 27.92
CA GLU A 305 19.52 7.78 29.06
C GLU A 305 19.24 6.76 30.16
N GLU A 306 17.98 6.61 30.54
CA GLU A 306 17.59 5.69 31.61
C GLU A 306 17.99 4.25 31.30
N ARG A 307 17.82 3.83 30.04
CA ARG A 307 18.15 2.48 29.59
C ARG A 307 19.65 2.29 29.49
N MET A 308 20.40 3.30 29.05
CA MET A 308 21.87 3.26 29.06
C MET A 308 22.41 3.13 30.49
N ARG A 309 21.86 3.89 31.43
CA ARG A 309 22.23 3.87 32.85
C ARG A 309 21.88 2.56 33.55
N LYS A 310 20.76 1.94 33.21
CA LYS A 310 20.36 0.61 33.71
C LYS A 310 21.19 -0.51 33.07
N GLU A 311 21.42 -0.43 31.77
CA GLU A 311 22.11 -1.48 31.03
C GLU A 311 23.62 -1.49 31.28
N LYS A 312 24.25 -0.32 31.45
CA LYS A 312 25.71 -0.18 31.63
C LYS A 312 26.51 -1.04 30.65
N PRO A 313 26.36 -0.83 29.32
CA PRO A 313 27.02 -1.68 28.34
C PRO A 313 28.54 -1.46 28.32
N ASP A 314 29.26 -2.46 27.83
CA ASP A 314 30.69 -2.34 27.55
C ASP A 314 30.93 -1.34 26.41
N MET A 315 30.07 -1.37 25.39
CA MET A 315 30.12 -0.50 24.21
C MET A 315 28.70 -0.13 23.79
N ALA A 316 28.54 1.08 23.24
CA ALA A 316 27.28 1.48 22.64
C ALA A 316 27.47 2.12 21.26
N PHE A 317 26.46 2.02 20.41
CA PHE A 317 26.48 2.46 19.02
C PHE A 317 25.23 3.29 18.75
N ILE A 318 25.41 4.51 18.25
CA ILE A 318 24.32 5.40 17.88
C ILE A 318 24.12 5.34 16.37
N PHE A 319 23.05 4.67 15.95
CA PHE A 319 22.60 4.61 14.56
C PHE A 319 21.49 5.64 14.36
N THR A 320 21.79 6.76 13.73
CA THR A 320 20.81 7.85 13.61
C THR A 320 20.98 8.58 12.30
N ARG A 321 19.91 8.64 11.51
CA ARG A 321 19.79 9.67 10.48
C ARG A 321 19.54 11.02 11.14
N PHE A 322 20.35 12.02 10.83
CA PHE A 322 20.17 13.34 11.42
C PHE A 322 18.77 13.91 11.11
N MET A 323 18.23 14.63 12.10
CA MET A 323 16.98 15.38 12.03
C MET A 323 17.25 16.82 12.49
N SER A 324 16.96 17.15 13.75
CA SER A 324 17.10 18.52 14.27
C SER A 324 18.54 18.89 14.63
N VAL A 325 19.43 17.92 14.80
CA VAL A 325 20.86 18.23 15.01
C VAL A 325 21.52 18.83 13.78
N GLY A 326 20.85 18.87 12.63
CA GLY A 326 21.30 19.64 11.47
C GLY A 326 20.87 21.11 11.49
N ASP A 327 19.94 21.53 12.34
CA ASP A 327 19.36 22.87 12.27
C ASP A 327 20.44 23.96 12.42
N PRO A 328 20.38 25.07 11.64
CA PRO A 328 21.40 26.10 11.69
C PRO A 328 21.51 26.73 13.08
N PHE A 329 22.60 27.43 13.34
CA PHE A 329 22.73 28.17 14.59
C PHE A 329 21.55 29.14 14.79
N PRO A 330 21.04 29.28 16.02
CA PRO A 330 20.11 30.36 16.34
C PRO A 330 20.69 31.73 16.02
N LYS A 331 19.82 32.71 15.76
CA LYS A 331 20.25 34.09 15.48
C LYS A 331 21.12 34.62 16.64
N GLY A 332 22.28 35.19 16.31
CA GLY A 332 23.23 35.73 17.28
C GLY A 332 24.15 34.68 17.95
N VAL A 333 24.00 33.40 17.60
CA VAL A 333 24.90 32.33 18.05
C VAL A 333 25.91 32.03 16.93
N ASN A 334 27.19 31.96 17.30
CA ASN A 334 28.28 31.70 16.36
C ASN A 334 29.34 30.73 16.90
N SER A 335 29.09 30.12 18.06
CA SER A 335 30.01 29.17 18.69
C SER A 335 29.24 28.01 19.34
N PHE A 336 29.90 26.87 19.50
CA PHE A 336 29.28 25.68 20.08
C PHE A 336 28.97 25.85 21.58
N GLU A 337 29.76 26.64 22.31
CA GLU A 337 29.52 26.97 23.72
C GLU A 337 28.16 27.65 23.93
N LYS A 338 27.70 28.41 22.92
CA LYS A 338 26.41 29.12 22.93
C LYS A 338 25.34 28.42 22.10
N ASP A 339 25.64 27.29 21.47
CA ASP A 339 24.68 26.53 20.66
C ASP A 339 23.83 25.63 21.55
N PRO A 340 22.52 25.93 21.75
CA PRO A 340 21.67 25.16 22.65
C PRO A 340 21.49 23.70 22.19
N ILE A 341 21.50 23.45 20.88
CA ILE A 341 21.39 22.08 20.33
C ILE A 341 22.65 21.30 20.73
N TYR A 342 23.82 21.88 20.49
CA TYR A 342 25.09 21.26 20.87
C TYR A 342 25.20 21.05 22.39
N GLN A 343 24.83 22.03 23.22
CA GLN A 343 24.90 21.86 24.69
C GLN A 343 24.03 20.70 25.15
N THR A 344 22.82 20.56 24.59
CA THR A 344 21.93 19.41 24.89
C THR A 344 22.56 18.09 24.47
N MET A 345 23.14 18.03 23.26
CA MET A 345 23.83 16.85 22.75
C MET A 345 25.03 16.47 23.63
N LYS A 346 25.82 17.46 24.06
CA LYS A 346 26.98 17.27 24.92
C LYS A 346 26.57 16.71 26.27
N GLU A 347 25.59 17.31 26.93
CA GLU A 347 25.08 16.82 28.22
C GLU A 347 24.58 15.37 28.13
N GLN A 348 23.83 15.05 27.09
CA GLN A 348 23.32 13.69 26.88
C GLN A 348 24.45 12.69 26.61
N MET A 349 25.39 13.06 25.74
CA MET A 349 26.57 12.24 25.44
C MET A 349 27.38 11.96 26.71
N LEU A 350 27.60 12.97 27.57
CA LEU A 350 28.30 12.81 28.84
C LEU A 350 27.59 11.83 29.78
N LYS A 351 26.24 11.88 29.85
CA LYS A 351 25.44 10.89 30.59
C LYS A 351 25.62 9.47 30.03
N PHE A 352 25.65 9.30 28.71
CA PHE A 352 25.91 7.99 28.09
C PHE A 352 27.31 7.47 28.42
N ILE A 353 28.37 8.23 28.15
CA ILE A 353 29.76 7.74 28.30
C ILE A 353 30.14 7.46 29.77
N SER A 354 29.45 8.07 30.73
CA SER A 354 29.62 7.76 32.16
C SER A 354 29.11 6.36 32.53
N ASN A 355 28.20 5.80 31.74
CA ASN A 355 27.63 4.47 31.93
C ASN A 355 28.20 3.42 30.97
N ILE A 356 29.01 3.81 29.99
CA ILE A 356 29.64 2.92 29.02
C ILE A 356 31.08 2.61 29.43
N LYS A 357 31.46 1.33 29.45
CA LYS A 357 32.79 0.90 29.90
C LYS A 357 33.91 1.37 28.98
N TYR A 358 33.82 1.05 27.69
CA TYR A 358 34.89 1.27 26.71
C TYR A 358 34.61 2.47 25.80
N LYS A 359 33.78 2.30 24.76
CA LYS A 359 33.60 3.29 23.69
C LYS A 359 32.14 3.48 23.29
N LEU A 360 31.80 4.72 22.92
CA LEU A 360 30.55 5.11 22.28
C LEU A 360 30.82 5.41 20.80
N TYR A 361 30.27 4.60 19.91
CA TYR A 361 30.34 4.82 18.48
C TYR A 361 29.19 5.70 18.03
N ILE A 362 29.48 6.75 17.26
CA ILE A 362 28.48 7.70 16.77
C ILE A 362 28.56 7.72 15.26
N LEU A 363 27.45 7.37 14.59
CA LEU A 363 27.34 7.48 13.14
C LEU A 363 27.26 8.97 12.74
N ASP A 364 28.16 9.39 11.85
CA ASP A 364 28.19 10.75 11.33
C ASP A 364 27.07 10.98 10.31
N ALA A 365 26.73 12.25 10.07
CA ALA A 365 25.67 12.62 9.15
C ALA A 365 26.11 12.51 7.68
N ILE A 366 25.24 11.93 6.86
CA ILE A 366 25.29 11.97 5.39
C ILE A 366 24.07 12.72 4.85
N PRO A 367 24.12 13.32 3.65
CA PRO A 367 22.99 14.06 3.08
C PRO A 367 21.71 13.23 3.02
N ARG A 368 20.56 13.89 3.24
CA ARG A 368 19.26 13.25 3.06
C ARG A 368 18.91 13.16 1.59
N ILE A 369 17.90 12.36 1.27
CA ILE A 369 17.42 12.20 -0.10
C ILE A 369 16.11 12.95 -0.38
N ASN A 370 15.90 13.25 -1.65
CA ASN A 370 14.61 13.57 -2.22
C ASN A 370 13.89 12.28 -2.61
N ARG A 371 13.09 11.74 -1.67
CA ARG A 371 12.44 10.43 -1.81
C ARG A 371 11.66 10.21 -3.12
N LYS A 372 11.08 11.27 -3.70
CA LYS A 372 10.33 11.21 -4.96
C LYS A 372 11.17 10.72 -6.14
N ILE A 373 12.50 10.81 -6.04
CA ILE A 373 13.42 10.44 -7.10
C ILE A 373 13.71 8.93 -7.11
N ILE A 374 13.44 8.20 -6.02
CA ILE A 374 13.78 6.77 -5.90
C ILE A 374 13.12 5.93 -7.01
N GLU A 375 11.84 6.17 -7.30
CA GLU A 375 11.12 5.44 -8.37
C GLU A 375 11.54 5.91 -9.77
N GLU A 376 12.12 7.11 -9.88
CA GLU A 376 12.58 7.70 -11.15
C GLU A 376 14.00 7.31 -11.55
N ILE A 377 14.77 6.66 -10.65
CA ILE A 377 16.15 6.24 -10.95
C ILE A 377 16.20 5.40 -12.22
N VAL A 378 15.41 4.31 -12.30
CA VAL A 378 15.43 3.44 -13.49
C VAL A 378 14.90 4.13 -14.75
N PRO A 379 13.80 4.90 -14.73
CA PRO A 379 13.42 5.78 -15.84
C PRO A 379 14.56 6.69 -16.32
N PHE A 380 15.33 7.30 -15.43
CA PHE A 380 16.48 8.12 -15.81
C PHE A 380 17.58 7.32 -16.50
N PHE A 381 17.88 6.11 -16.03
CA PHE A 381 18.82 5.18 -16.66
C PHE A 381 18.36 4.79 -18.07
N ARG A 382 17.09 4.42 -18.25
CA ARG A 382 16.53 4.08 -19.58
C ARG A 382 16.63 5.24 -20.57
N ASN A 383 16.54 6.47 -20.06
CA ASN A 383 16.69 7.69 -20.86
C ASN A 383 18.15 8.14 -21.05
N ASN A 384 19.14 7.35 -20.60
CA ASN A 384 20.56 7.71 -20.62
C ASN A 384 20.84 9.08 -19.99
N THR A 385 20.13 9.40 -18.91
CA THR A 385 20.33 10.66 -18.19
C THR A 385 21.71 10.67 -17.54
N ASP A 386 22.42 11.80 -17.63
CA ASP A 386 23.69 12.00 -16.94
C ASP A 386 23.57 11.68 -15.44
N LEU A 387 24.43 10.78 -14.95
CA LEU A 387 24.44 10.33 -13.55
C LEU A 387 24.63 11.50 -12.57
N VAL A 388 25.42 12.52 -12.92
CA VAL A 388 25.61 13.71 -12.09
C VAL A 388 24.30 14.49 -11.92
N LYS A 389 23.46 14.49 -12.95
CA LYS A 389 22.12 15.10 -12.88
C LYS A 389 21.21 14.28 -11.95
N ILE A 390 21.26 12.95 -12.01
CA ILE A 390 20.49 12.07 -11.11
C ILE A 390 20.96 12.28 -9.66
N ASP A 391 22.28 12.29 -9.42
CA ASP A 391 22.88 12.56 -8.11
C ASP A 391 22.30 13.86 -7.51
N ASN A 392 22.37 14.97 -8.26
CA ASN A 392 21.88 16.27 -7.80
C ASN A 392 20.36 16.33 -7.55
N LEU A 393 19.56 15.58 -8.32
CA LEU A 393 18.11 15.50 -8.10
C LEU A 393 17.76 14.69 -6.85
N LEU A 394 18.50 13.61 -6.60
CA LEU A 394 18.27 12.67 -5.52
C LEU A 394 18.69 13.23 -4.17
N ILE A 395 19.65 14.15 -4.11
CA ILE A 395 20.18 14.69 -2.85
C ILE A 395 19.37 15.89 -2.36
N ARG A 396 19.10 15.90 -1.05
CA ARG A 396 18.70 17.09 -0.29
C ARG A 396 19.87 17.51 0.59
N PRO A 397 20.70 18.46 0.13
CA PRO A 397 21.96 18.80 0.78
C PRO A 397 21.76 19.56 2.09
N ASP A 398 20.53 19.98 2.42
CA ASP A 398 20.33 20.90 3.53
C ASP A 398 20.72 20.27 4.88
N ASN A 399 21.61 20.99 5.57
CA ASN A 399 21.88 20.95 7.01
C ASN A 399 22.71 19.77 7.54
N PHE A 400 23.16 18.83 6.69
CA PHE A 400 23.98 17.71 7.18
C PHE A 400 25.36 18.17 7.64
N GLU A 401 25.96 19.19 7.01
CA GLU A 401 27.27 19.72 7.40
C GLU A 401 27.26 20.31 8.81
N MET A 402 26.13 20.93 9.22
CA MET A 402 25.97 21.43 10.57
C MET A 402 25.88 20.28 11.59
N ALA A 403 25.19 19.19 11.24
CA ALA A 403 25.19 17.97 12.06
C ALA A 403 26.61 17.39 12.21
N ARG A 404 27.36 17.25 11.10
CA ARG A 404 28.75 16.80 11.10
C ARG A 404 29.64 17.70 11.98
N LYS A 405 29.48 19.02 11.87
CA LYS A 405 30.18 20.02 12.70
C LYS A 405 29.91 19.81 14.20
N ARG A 406 28.66 19.56 14.60
CA ARG A 406 28.30 19.26 16.00
C ARG A 406 28.87 17.94 16.47
N TYR A 407 28.79 16.89 15.65
CA TYR A 407 29.36 15.59 15.98
C TYR A 407 30.89 15.65 16.12
N ALA A 408 31.57 16.36 15.22
CA ALA A 408 33.01 16.59 15.32
C ALA A 408 33.39 17.34 16.60
N GLN A 409 32.57 18.31 17.04
CA GLN A 409 32.80 18.98 18.32
C GLN A 409 32.54 18.04 19.52
N LEU A 410 31.54 17.15 19.45
CA LEU A 410 31.34 16.11 20.48
C LEU A 410 32.55 15.18 20.60
N MET A 411 33.20 14.83 19.49
CA MET A 411 34.41 13.98 19.55
C MET A 411 35.54 14.65 20.34
N LYS A 412 35.64 15.98 20.36
CA LYS A 412 36.61 16.70 21.18
C LYS A 412 36.22 16.69 22.66
N ASP A 413 34.93 16.79 22.93
CA ASP A 413 34.38 16.90 24.29
C ASP A 413 34.05 15.54 24.94
N CYS A 414 34.29 14.42 24.25
CA CYS A 414 33.93 13.08 24.72
C CYS A 414 34.95 12.40 25.64
N ASN A 415 35.97 13.12 26.12
CA ASN A 415 37.03 12.58 26.97
C ASN A 415 37.73 11.34 26.36
N GLY A 416 37.87 11.31 25.03
CA GLY A 416 38.45 10.18 24.30
C GLY A 416 37.62 8.90 24.35
N LYS A 417 36.34 8.93 24.79
CA LYS A 417 35.46 7.76 24.84
C LYS A 417 34.59 7.57 23.58
N CYS A 418 34.51 8.53 22.67
CA CYS A 418 33.75 8.37 21.44
C CYS A 418 34.63 7.99 20.25
N ILE A 419 34.01 7.29 19.30
CA ILE A 419 34.56 6.98 17.97
C ILE A 419 33.51 7.41 16.94
N MET A 420 33.95 8.17 15.94
CA MET A 420 33.09 8.52 14.81
C MET A 420 33.08 7.38 13.80
N VAL A 421 31.90 7.05 13.27
CA VAL A 421 31.72 6.13 12.15
C VAL A 421 31.20 6.95 10.97
N ASP A 422 31.88 6.93 9.83
CA ASP A 422 31.55 7.80 8.69
C ASP A 422 31.21 6.99 7.45
N TYR A 423 30.00 7.19 6.91
CA TYR A 423 29.57 6.61 5.63
C TYR A 423 29.82 7.53 4.45
N MET A 424 30.23 8.79 4.67
CA MET A 424 30.44 9.74 3.58
C MET A 424 31.39 9.21 2.49
N PRO A 425 32.51 8.53 2.81
CA PRO A 425 33.41 7.98 1.79
C PRO A 425 32.75 6.94 0.88
N GLU A 426 31.75 6.21 1.37
CA GLU A 426 31.06 5.16 0.61
C GLU A 426 30.09 5.72 -0.43
N PHE A 427 29.63 6.96 -0.23
CA PHE A 427 28.62 7.57 -1.09
C PHE A 427 29.12 8.81 -1.84
N TYR A 428 30.25 9.40 -1.44
CA TYR A 428 30.78 10.60 -2.06
C TYR A 428 31.75 10.26 -3.19
N ASN A 429 31.44 10.73 -4.40
CA ASN A 429 32.30 10.58 -5.56
C ASN A 429 33.22 11.80 -5.70
N ASN A 430 34.51 11.61 -5.39
CA ASN A 430 35.53 12.66 -5.48
C ASN A 430 35.79 13.16 -6.92
N SER A 431 35.48 12.36 -7.94
CA SER A 431 35.73 12.76 -9.34
C SER A 431 34.64 13.72 -9.83
N THR A 432 33.40 13.51 -9.41
CA THR A 432 32.25 14.34 -9.81
C THR A 432 31.85 15.38 -8.76
N ASN A 433 32.43 15.30 -7.55
CA ASN A 433 32.04 16.10 -6.38
C ASN A 433 30.55 15.97 -6.02
N THR A 434 29.96 14.79 -6.23
CA THR A 434 28.54 14.50 -5.95
C THR A 434 28.38 13.32 -5.01
N PHE A 435 27.20 13.22 -4.39
CA PHE A 435 26.80 12.03 -3.63
C PHE A 435 25.99 11.10 -4.53
N ARG A 436 26.39 9.83 -4.59
CA ARG A 436 25.73 8.79 -5.35
C ARG A 436 25.06 7.79 -4.42
N TYR A 437 23.75 7.64 -4.58
CA TYR A 437 22.90 6.78 -3.75
C TYR A 437 22.24 5.64 -4.54
N PHE A 438 22.86 5.24 -5.64
CA PHE A 438 22.47 4.11 -6.47
C PHE A 438 23.70 3.50 -7.16
N ASP A 439 23.65 2.22 -7.50
CA ASP A 439 24.72 1.54 -8.23
C ASP A 439 24.67 1.84 -9.74
N ASP A 440 25.67 1.38 -10.48
CA ASP A 440 25.78 1.57 -11.94
C ASP A 440 24.74 0.77 -12.75
N ARG A 441 23.87 0.01 -12.09
CA ARG A 441 22.76 -0.74 -12.68
C ARG A 441 21.40 -0.20 -12.22
N GLY A 442 21.38 0.91 -11.50
CA GLY A 442 20.16 1.61 -11.06
C GLY A 442 19.51 1.04 -9.80
N PHE A 443 20.19 0.15 -9.05
CA PHE A 443 19.73 -0.27 -7.72
C PHE A 443 19.95 0.85 -6.72
N SER A 444 18.88 1.28 -6.06
CA SER A 444 18.91 2.34 -5.07
C SER A 444 19.49 1.83 -3.75
N TYR A 445 20.40 2.59 -3.15
CA TYR A 445 20.85 2.38 -1.78
C TYR A 445 19.87 2.90 -0.73
N TRP A 446 18.80 3.57 -1.15
CA TRP A 446 17.77 4.12 -0.27
C TRP A 446 16.36 3.66 -0.62
N THR A 447 15.47 3.72 0.36
CA THR A 447 14.02 3.51 0.20
C THR A 447 13.26 4.84 0.27
N ASP A 448 12.07 4.92 -0.32
CA ASP A 448 11.19 6.12 -0.21
C ASP A 448 10.93 6.57 1.25
N PRO A 449 10.79 5.66 2.25
CA PRO A 449 10.67 6.02 3.66
C PRO A 449 11.90 6.63 4.35
N LEU A 450 12.99 6.92 3.61
CA LEU A 450 14.23 7.56 4.09
C LEU A 450 15.12 6.65 4.96
N HIS A 451 15.21 5.38 4.58
CA HIS A 451 16.14 4.40 5.13
C HIS A 451 17.10 3.91 4.06
N LEU A 452 18.17 3.22 4.46
CA LEU A 452 18.96 2.47 3.51
C LEU A 452 18.16 1.24 3.07
N SER A 453 18.12 1.00 1.77
CA SER A 453 17.60 -0.26 1.22
C SER A 453 18.47 -1.42 1.69
N PRO A 454 18.01 -2.67 1.57
CA PRO A 454 18.89 -3.82 1.78
C PRO A 454 20.21 -3.72 1.01
N HIS A 455 20.17 -3.24 -0.24
CA HIS A 455 21.38 -3.01 -1.04
C HIS A 455 22.27 -1.89 -0.47
N GLY A 456 21.66 -0.82 0.06
CA GLY A 456 22.40 0.22 0.77
C GLY A 456 23.06 -0.27 2.05
N ILE A 457 22.43 -1.21 2.78
CA ILE A 457 23.02 -1.84 3.97
C ILE A 457 24.19 -2.74 3.58
N GLU A 458 24.08 -3.51 2.48
CA GLU A 458 25.21 -4.29 1.96
C GLU A 458 26.38 -3.39 1.53
N HIS A 459 26.09 -2.28 0.87
CA HIS A 459 27.10 -1.32 0.42
C HIS A 459 27.94 -0.75 1.56
N ILE A 460 27.37 -0.57 2.76
CA ILE A 460 28.10 -0.08 3.95
C ILE A 460 28.51 -1.19 4.92
N ARG A 461 28.27 -2.47 4.58
CA ARG A 461 28.50 -3.60 5.50
C ARG A 461 29.96 -3.69 5.94
N HIS A 462 30.91 -3.47 5.02
CA HIS A 462 32.35 -3.58 5.30
C HIS A 462 32.78 -2.63 6.42
N VAL A 463 32.19 -1.43 6.51
CA VAL A 463 32.45 -0.47 7.60
C VAL A 463 32.22 -1.13 8.97
N TRP A 464 31.16 -1.93 9.08
CA TRP A 464 30.81 -2.62 10.32
C TRP A 464 31.59 -3.91 10.50
N THR A 465 31.84 -4.66 9.42
CA THR A 465 32.75 -5.82 9.48
C THR A 465 34.10 -5.41 10.06
N ASP A 466 34.66 -4.29 9.60
CA ASP A 466 35.95 -3.76 10.07
C ASP A 466 35.88 -3.31 11.53
N ILE A 467 34.85 -2.53 11.91
CA ILE A 467 34.66 -2.11 13.31
C ILE A 467 34.52 -3.33 14.22
N CYS A 468 33.61 -4.25 13.90
CA CYS A 468 33.29 -5.42 14.71
C CYS A 468 34.51 -6.35 14.86
N THR A 469 35.30 -6.53 13.80
CA THR A 469 36.53 -7.32 13.82
C THR A 469 37.56 -6.75 14.78
N ASN A 470 37.64 -5.42 14.89
CA ASN A 470 38.60 -4.72 15.73
C ASN A 470 38.14 -4.41 17.18
N LEU A 471 36.95 -4.87 17.60
CA LEU A 471 36.45 -4.73 18.98
C LEU A 471 37.15 -5.62 20.02
#